data_AF-A0A133XNA6-F1
#
_entry.id   AF-A0A133XNA6-F1
#
_cell.length_a   1.000
_cell.length_b   1.000
_cell.length_c   1.000
_cell.angle_alpha   90.00
_cell.angle_beta   90.00
_cell.angle_gamma   90.00
#
_symmetry.space_group_name_H-M   'P 1'
#
loop_
_entity.id
_entity.type
_entity.pdbx_description
1 polymer ?
#
loop_
_entity_poly.entity_id
_entity_poly.type
_entity_poly.pdbx_seq_one_letter_code
_entity_poly.pdbx_strand_id
1 'polypeptide(L)'
;MRQGTVQADELKVIWQSPAIPYDPFVLRDRLCPALAAKIRQVFLGDSRALHGMFAELNMTGFIAVGDEQYREIREMFASQN
;
A
#
# COMPACT_ATOMS: atom_id res chain seq x y z
N MET A 1 -27.97 11.69 16.71
CA MET A 1 -28.06 11.27 15.30
C MET A 1 -29.05 12.16 14.57
N ARG A 2 -28.60 13.21 13.89
CA ARG A 2 -29.43 13.92 12.89
C ARG A 2 -28.90 13.48 11.53
N GLN A 3 -29.75 12.84 10.72
CA GLN A 3 -29.47 12.37 9.35
C GLN A 3 -28.61 11.11 9.14
N GLY A 4 -28.25 10.35 10.18
CA GLY A 4 -27.54 9.07 10.01
C GLY A 4 -26.08 9.21 9.52
N THR A 5 -25.55 10.43 9.51
CA THR A 5 -24.15 10.73 9.22
C THR A 5 -23.44 11.10 10.52
N VAL A 6 -22.30 10.46 10.78
CA VAL A 6 -21.42 10.76 11.92
C VAL A 6 -20.44 11.87 11.51
N GLN A 7 -20.33 12.91 12.32
CA GLN A 7 -19.33 13.96 12.10
C GLN A 7 -17.96 13.52 12.63
N ALA A 8 -16.87 14.05 12.06
CA ALA A 8 -15.52 13.64 12.45
C ALA A 8 -15.20 13.90 13.93
N ASP A 9 -15.81 14.95 14.52
CA ASP A 9 -15.67 15.33 15.93
C ASP A 9 -16.57 14.51 16.88
N GLU A 10 -17.50 13.71 16.35
CA GLU A 10 -18.30 12.76 17.13
C GLU A 10 -17.55 11.44 17.37
N LEU A 11 -16.38 11.25 16.76
CA LEU A 11 -15.54 10.06 16.93
C LEU A 11 -14.26 10.39 17.69
N LYS A 12 -13.86 9.48 18.58
CA LYS A 12 -12.59 9.53 19.31
C LYS A 12 -11.80 8.26 19.06
N VAL A 13 -10.55 8.40 18.62
CA VAL A 13 -9.59 7.29 18.56
C VAL A 13 -9.19 6.92 20.00
N ILE A 14 -9.46 5.67 20.41
CA ILE A 14 -9.14 5.16 21.76
C ILE A 14 -7.93 4.21 21.78
N TRP A 15 -7.52 3.72 20.60
CA TRP A 15 -6.37 2.85 20.42
C TRP A 15 -5.85 2.99 18.98
N GLN A 16 -4.54 2.84 18.80
CA GLN A 16 -3.88 2.88 17.51
C GLN A 16 -2.82 1.78 17.46
N SER A 17 -2.74 1.07 16.33
CA SER A 17 -1.72 0.04 16.11
C SER A 17 -0.35 0.67 15.84
N PRO A 18 0.74 -0.12 15.89
CA PRO A 18 1.97 0.20 15.17
C PRO A 18 1.70 0.43 13.67
N ALA A 19 2.67 1.03 12.98
CA ALA A 19 2.57 1.25 11.54
C ALA A 19 2.42 -0.07 10.79
N ILE A 20 1.40 -0.17 9.94
CA ILE A 20 1.18 -1.31 9.07
C ILE A 20 1.72 -0.94 7.67
N PRO A 21 2.55 -1.79 7.04
CA PRO A 21 3.00 -1.56 5.67
C PRO A 21 1.85 -1.36 4.69
N TYR A 22 2.01 -0.44 3.74
CA TYR A 22 1.04 -0.24 2.65
C TYR A 22 0.96 -1.47 1.73
N ASP A 23 -0.16 -1.60 1.02
CA ASP A 23 -0.44 -2.72 0.12
C ASP A 23 0.62 -2.87 -0.99
N PRO A 24 1.15 -4.07 -1.24
CA PRO A 24 2.11 -4.31 -2.30
C PRO A 24 1.45 -4.41 -3.67
N PHE A 25 2.16 -3.96 -4.70
CA PHE A 25 1.89 -4.38 -6.08
C PHE A 25 2.62 -5.69 -6.35
N VAL A 26 1.86 -6.75 -6.62
CA VAL A 26 2.39 -8.10 -6.82
C VAL A 26 2.40 -8.50 -8.30
N LEU A 27 3.47 -9.16 -8.73
CA LEU A 27 3.57 -9.77 -10.05
C LEU A 27 3.40 -11.27 -9.92
N ARG A 28 2.77 -11.89 -10.93
CA ARG A 28 2.70 -13.36 -11.00
C ARG A 28 4.11 -13.95 -11.18
N ASP A 29 4.35 -15.08 -10.52
CA ASP A 29 5.65 -15.75 -10.47
C ASP A 29 6.27 -16.00 -11.87
N ARG A 30 5.50 -16.57 -12.80
CA ARG A 30 6.00 -16.94 -14.15
C ARG A 30 5.93 -15.80 -15.19
N LEU A 31 6.17 -14.56 -14.79
CA LEU A 31 6.23 -13.42 -15.72
C LEU A 31 7.59 -13.38 -16.41
N CYS A 32 7.62 -13.06 -17.71
CA CYS A 32 8.88 -12.91 -18.43
C CYS A 32 9.76 -11.84 -17.74
N PRO A 33 11.05 -12.11 -17.42
CA PRO A 33 11.90 -11.17 -16.70
C PRO A 33 12.00 -9.80 -17.37
N ALA A 34 12.05 -9.77 -18.70
CA ALA A 34 12.09 -8.52 -19.46
C ALA A 34 10.80 -7.69 -19.30
N LEU A 35 9.64 -8.35 -19.20
CA LEU A 35 8.38 -7.66 -18.95
C LEU A 35 8.28 -7.20 -17.49
N ALA A 36 8.69 -8.03 -16.53
CA ALA A 36 8.73 -7.65 -15.12
C ALA A 36 9.61 -6.41 -14.90
N ALA A 37 10.78 -6.36 -15.54
CA ALA A 37 11.67 -5.20 -15.50
C ALA A 37 11.00 -3.93 -16.06
N LYS A 38 10.32 -4.03 -17.21
CA LYS A 38 9.57 -2.90 -17.80
C LYS A 38 8.46 -2.40 -16.88
N ILE A 39 7.72 -3.30 -16.24
CA ILE A 39 6.68 -2.91 -15.28
C ILE A 39 7.31 -2.20 -14.09
N ARG A 40 8.37 -2.76 -13.47
CA ARG A 40 9.08 -2.10 -12.37
C ARG A 40 9.57 -0.70 -12.74
N GLN A 41 10.06 -0.52 -13.97
CA GLN A 41 10.51 0.78 -14.46
C GLN A 41 9.38 1.82 -14.56
N VAL A 42 8.14 1.42 -14.86
CA VAL A 42 6.99 2.34 -14.88
C VAL A 42 6.69 2.86 -13.47
N PHE A 43 6.76 2.00 -12.46
CA PHE A 43 6.44 2.38 -11.07
C PHE A 43 7.59 3.13 -10.38
N LEU A 44 8.83 2.71 -10.62
CA LEU A 44 10.01 3.17 -9.87
C LEU A 44 10.92 4.13 -10.65
N GLY A 45 10.61 4.38 -11.92
CA GLY A 45 11.34 5.31 -12.77
C GLY A 45 10.89 6.77 -12.57
N ASP A 46 10.89 7.54 -13.67
CA ASP A 46 10.41 8.92 -13.66
C ASP A 46 8.90 8.99 -13.39
N SER A 47 8.55 9.56 -12.25
CA SER A 47 7.17 9.64 -11.76
C SER A 47 6.39 10.85 -12.26
N ARG A 48 6.96 11.71 -13.11
CA ARG A 48 6.28 12.94 -13.58
C ARG A 48 4.92 12.67 -14.20
N ALA A 49 4.82 11.60 -14.99
CA ALA A 49 3.57 11.18 -15.61
C ALA A 49 2.52 10.65 -14.61
N LEU A 50 2.95 10.29 -13.39
CA LEU A 50 2.11 9.70 -12.34
C LEU A 50 1.61 10.72 -11.32
N HIS A 51 2.11 11.96 -11.32
CA HIS A 51 1.74 12.97 -10.31
C HIS A 51 0.23 13.23 -10.19
N GLY A 52 -0.51 13.22 -11.31
CA GLY A 52 -1.96 13.38 -11.27
C GLY A 52 -2.65 12.25 -10.49
N MET A 53 -2.26 11.01 -10.75
CA MET A 53 -2.76 9.83 -10.04
C MET A 53 -2.36 9.88 -8.55
N PHE A 54 -1.13 10.29 -8.24
CA PHE A 54 -0.68 10.42 -6.85
C PHE A 54 -1.51 11.44 -6.07
N ALA A 55 -1.84 12.59 -6.66
CA ALA A 55 -2.69 13.58 -6.03
C ALA A 55 -4.12 13.05 -5.80
N GLU A 56 -4.69 12.34 -6.79
CA GLU A 56 -6.03 11.75 -6.68
C GLU A 56 -6.11 10.67 -5.59
N LEU A 57 -5.06 9.87 -5.44
CA LEU A 57 -5.00 8.78 -4.46
C LEU A 57 -4.40 9.20 -3.11
N ASN A 58 -4.04 10.48 -2.93
CA ASN A 58 -3.32 10.98 -1.75
C ASN A 58 -2.05 10.16 -1.44
N MET A 59 -1.27 9.86 -2.48
CA MET A 59 -0.01 9.13 -2.42
C MET A 59 1.16 10.05 -2.74
N THR A 60 2.36 9.70 -2.26
CA THR A 60 3.59 10.45 -2.57
C THR A 60 4.48 9.75 -3.60
N GLY A 61 4.30 8.44 -3.80
CA GLY A 61 5.03 7.68 -4.79
C GLY A 61 5.03 6.18 -4.51
N PHE A 62 5.74 5.45 -5.35
CA PHE A 62 6.02 4.03 -5.16
C PHE A 62 7.45 3.85 -4.65
N ILE A 63 7.65 2.82 -3.83
CA ILE A 63 8.97 2.42 -3.33
C ILE A 63 9.24 0.96 -3.67
N ALA A 64 10.52 0.60 -3.84
CA ALA A 64 10.92 -0.77 -4.03
C ALA A 64 10.77 -1.54 -2.71
N VAL A 65 9.97 -2.60 -2.73
CA VAL A 65 9.80 -3.53 -1.60
C VAL A 65 10.00 -4.97 -2.07
N GLY A 66 10.28 -5.86 -1.12
CA GLY A 66 10.28 -7.29 -1.29
C GLY A 66 9.55 -7.97 -0.14
N ASP A 67 9.70 -9.29 -0.04
CA ASP A 67 8.95 -10.07 0.94
C ASP A 67 9.26 -9.65 2.38
N GLU A 68 10.51 -9.29 2.68
CA GLU A 68 10.97 -8.98 4.04
C GLU A 68 10.18 -7.83 4.70
N GLN A 69 9.79 -6.81 3.93
CA GLN A 69 9.01 -5.67 4.44
C GLN A 69 7.62 -6.07 4.95
N TYR A 70 7.14 -7.28 4.64
CA TYR A 70 5.85 -7.80 5.05
C TYR A 70 5.96 -8.96 6.05
N ARG A 71 7.14 -9.16 6.67
CA ARG A 71 7.37 -10.26 7.62
C ARG A 71 6.40 -10.25 8.79
N GLU A 72 6.20 -9.09 9.44
CA GLU A 72 5.32 -8.97 10.61
C GLU A 72 3.89 -9.40 10.29
N ILE A 73 3.37 -8.99 9.13
CA ILE A 73 2.04 -9.40 8.67
C ILE A 73 1.98 -10.92 8.52
N ARG A 74 2.99 -11.55 7.90
CA ARG A 74 3.02 -13.02 7.74
C ARG A 74 3.08 -13.74 9.08
N GLU A 75 3.89 -13.25 10.01
CA GLU A 75 4.03 -13.84 11.35
C GLU A 75 2.71 -13.76 12.14
N MET A 76 1.99 -12.64 12.05
CA MET A 76 0.67 -12.48 12.67
C MET A 76 -0.37 -13.50 12.17
N PHE A 77 -0.32 -13.88 10.88
CA PHE A 77 -1.22 -14.92 10.34
C PHE A 77 -0.72 -16.34 10.65
N ALA A 78 0.59 -16.55 10.71
CA ALA A 78 1.17 -17.84 11.05
C ALA A 78 0.94 -18.23 12.51
N SER A 79 0.94 -17.26 13.44
CA SER A 79 0.74 -17.49 14.88
C SER A 79 -0.71 -17.75 15.29
N GLN A 80 -1.65 -17.68 14.35
CA GLN A 80 -3.08 -17.94 14.60
C GLN A 80 -3.50 -19.39 14.26
N ASN A 81 -2.55 -20.23 13.84
CA ASN A 81 -2.70 -21.68 13.67
C ASN A 81 -1.99 -22.43 14.80
#